data_AF-A0A2V5PQT6-F1
#
_entry.id   AF-A0A2V5PQT6-F1
#
_cell.length_a   1.000
_cell.length_b   1.000
_cell.length_c   1.000
_cell.angle_alpha   90.00
_cell.angle_beta   90.00
_cell.angle_gamma   90.00
#
_symmetry.space_group_name_H-M   'P 1'
#
loop_
_entity.id
_entity.type
_entity.pdbx_description
1 polymer ?
#
loop_
_entity_poly.entity_id
_entity_poly.type
_entity_poly.pdbx_seq_one_letter_code
_entity_poly.pdbx_strand_id
1 'polypeptide(L)'
;MFSPRLLLVSLLTGSLCCLLTTRQHAQTVFQTSPGTNNVPGYAGEAAAAFGFFILAPGGMNSIGATTLLSFTGDVQEASALEGMVTSGSPPVETPHATVIGQNGLTSSQASVANVSLIGCSNFFSPGTTTITADFVLSEADAACSTNGLITSGRSQVSGLAINGQPVSVTGQANQSVALPGGGFAILNEQTPGQASVFVGDKTLTATGLVVNAMHVWLPCNGFENVVYGTSAAGIGCGFTTNEFCGDFVTGGGWIRTTMSGAKANFGVAGGIKNGAFWGHLDYVDHGNGSHVKSSAVTGYQTDPSDAHCRIVNYDVTINGDPGTAQVRVCDNGESGDSDGFEIHLSTGYSAGGVLGGSQPGGGDIQIHHCQ
;
A
#
# COMPACT_ATOMS: atom_id res chain seq x y z
N MET A 1 25.92 19.48 0.12
CA MET A 1 25.08 19.80 1.28
C MET A 1 24.10 18.65 1.45
N PHE A 2 24.40 17.75 2.37
CA PHE A 2 23.67 16.49 2.55
C PHE A 2 22.48 16.69 3.49
N SER A 3 21.29 16.31 3.03
CA SER A 3 20.08 16.24 3.84
C SER A 3 20.20 15.08 4.85
N PRO A 4 19.88 15.26 6.14
CA PRO A 4 19.89 14.17 7.09
C PRO A 4 18.66 13.29 6.86
N ARG A 5 18.87 12.07 6.34
CA ARG A 5 17.85 11.00 6.39
C ARG A 5 17.69 10.59 7.85
N LEU A 6 16.53 10.84 8.46
CA LEU A 6 16.13 10.16 9.69
C LEU A 6 15.87 8.69 9.33
N LEU A 7 16.80 7.79 9.71
CA LEU A 7 16.49 6.37 9.81
C LEU A 7 15.59 6.18 11.03
N LEU A 8 14.34 5.74 10.80
CA LEU A 8 13.52 5.18 11.86
C LEU A 8 14.10 3.81 12.22
N VAL A 9 14.81 3.72 13.35
CA VAL A 9 15.29 2.46 13.91
C VAL A 9 14.18 1.91 14.80
N SER A 10 13.55 0.80 14.41
CA SER A 10 12.74 0.01 15.33
C SER A 10 13.66 -0.63 16.37
N LEU A 11 13.69 -0.10 17.60
CA LEU A 11 14.40 -0.73 18.71
C LEU A 11 13.56 -1.88 19.28
N LEU A 12 14.04 -3.13 19.13
CA LEU A 12 13.66 -4.24 20.01
C LEU A 12 14.41 -4.08 21.35
N THR A 13 13.72 -3.66 22.40
CA THR A 13 14.21 -3.84 23.77
C THR A 13 13.52 -5.06 24.40
N GLY A 14 14.24 -6.19 24.39
CA GLY A 14 13.87 -7.34 25.21
C GLY A 14 14.04 -7.02 26.69
N SER A 15 13.05 -7.39 27.50
CA SER A 15 13.28 -7.67 28.92
C SER A 15 12.70 -9.04 29.24
N LEU A 16 13.62 -9.96 29.44
CA LEU A 16 13.44 -11.36 29.75
C LEU A 16 13.05 -11.49 31.23
N CYS A 17 11.76 -11.61 31.54
CA CYS A 17 11.29 -12.38 32.71
C CYS A 17 9.78 -12.62 32.61
N CYS A 18 9.37 -13.89 32.69
CA CYS A 18 8.00 -14.42 32.67
C CYS A 18 7.30 -14.50 31.31
N LEU A 19 7.78 -15.40 30.43
CA LEU A 19 7.13 -15.77 29.17
C LEU A 19 6.14 -16.92 29.38
N LEU A 20 4.84 -16.58 29.42
CA LEU A 20 3.74 -17.44 28.99
C LEU A 20 2.76 -16.56 28.19
N THR A 21 2.76 -16.81 26.87
CA THR A 21 1.77 -16.39 25.86
C THR A 21 1.45 -14.89 25.76
N THR A 22 2.29 -14.12 25.08
CA THR A 22 1.86 -12.84 24.48
C THR A 22 2.32 -12.77 23.03
N ARG A 23 1.36 -12.51 22.13
CA ARG A 23 1.58 -12.29 20.69
C ARG A 23 2.34 -10.97 20.52
N GLN A 24 3.65 -11.04 20.34
CA GLN A 24 4.45 -9.89 19.94
C GLN A 24 4.53 -9.88 18.42
N HIS A 25 3.59 -9.17 17.79
CA HIS A 25 3.75 -8.73 16.39
C HIS A 25 4.73 -7.55 16.38
N ALA A 26 5.46 -7.35 15.29
CA ALA A 26 6.31 -6.18 15.12
C ALA A 26 5.45 -4.92 15.27
N GLN A 27 5.52 -4.31 16.45
CA GLN A 27 4.83 -3.08 16.79
C GLN A 27 5.89 -2.02 16.96
N THR A 28 5.68 -0.88 16.31
CA THR A 28 6.45 0.33 16.61
C THR A 28 6.04 0.79 18.02
N VAL A 29 6.89 0.52 19.01
CA VAL A 29 6.67 0.94 20.40
C VAL A 29 7.06 2.42 20.52
N PHE A 30 6.06 3.30 20.63
CA PHE A 30 6.27 4.73 20.89
C PHE A 30 6.02 5.05 22.36
N GLN A 31 6.98 5.73 22.98
CA GLN A 31 6.91 6.14 24.39
C GLN A 31 5.84 7.21 24.60
N THR A 32 4.93 6.97 25.54
CA THR A 32 3.98 7.99 26.01
C THR A 32 4.70 9.04 26.86
N SER A 33 4.68 10.31 26.44
CA SER A 33 4.98 11.44 27.30
C SER A 33 3.69 12.22 27.56
N PRO A 34 3.35 12.57 28.81
CA PRO A 34 2.20 13.41 29.11
C PRO A 34 2.53 14.88 28.76
N GLY A 35 2.41 15.21 27.48
CA GLY A 35 2.43 16.59 26.98
C GLY A 35 1.01 17.10 26.79
N THR A 36 0.64 18.17 27.49
CA THR A 36 -0.72 18.77 27.48
C THR A 36 -1.06 19.60 26.22
N ASN A 37 -0.30 19.43 25.13
CA ASN A 37 -0.47 20.16 23.87
C ASN A 37 -0.68 19.18 22.71
N ASN A 38 -1.77 18.41 22.73
CA ASN A 38 -2.18 17.65 21.55
C ASN A 38 -2.60 18.64 20.45
N VAL A 39 -1.81 18.70 19.37
CA VAL A 39 -2.13 19.52 18.21
C VAL A 39 -2.78 18.63 17.15
N PRO A 40 -3.88 19.07 16.50
CA PRO A 40 -4.51 18.32 15.43
C PRO A 40 -3.56 18.05 14.27
N GLY A 41 -3.70 16.90 13.63
CA GLY A 41 -2.85 16.53 12.50
C GLY A 41 -3.08 15.12 11.99
N TYR A 42 -2.30 14.75 10.98
CA TYR A 42 -2.42 13.56 10.15
C TYR A 42 -1.18 12.70 10.36
N ALA A 43 -1.40 11.41 10.60
CA ALA A 43 -0.34 10.42 10.73
C ALA A 43 -0.72 9.18 9.93
N GLY A 44 0.15 8.72 9.04
CA GLY A 44 -0.08 7.47 8.33
C GLY A 44 1.20 6.82 7.84
N GLU A 45 1.09 5.55 7.52
CA GLU A 45 2.16 4.72 6.99
C GLU A 45 1.54 3.75 6.00
N ALA A 46 2.21 3.52 4.89
CA ALA A 46 1.77 2.54 3.90
C ALA A 46 2.99 1.84 3.31
N ALA A 47 2.91 0.53 3.13
CA ALA A 47 3.92 -0.25 2.42
C ALA A 47 3.30 -1.38 1.61
N ALA A 48 3.70 -1.47 0.34
CA ALA A 48 3.23 -2.53 -0.56
C ALA A 48 3.65 -3.92 -0.06
N ALA A 49 4.87 -4.04 0.48
CA ALA A 49 5.29 -5.22 1.21
C ALA A 49 6.39 -4.90 2.22
N PHE A 50 6.41 -5.61 3.33
CA PHE A 50 7.54 -5.63 4.25
C PHE A 50 7.78 -7.02 4.82
N GLY A 51 9.05 -7.35 5.08
CA GLY A 51 9.43 -8.66 5.60
C GLY A 51 10.63 -8.60 6.54
N PHE A 52 10.65 -9.51 7.51
CA PHE A 52 11.77 -9.72 8.41
C PHE A 52 12.26 -11.17 8.34
N PHE A 53 13.58 -11.35 8.22
CA PHE A 53 14.20 -12.66 8.13
C PHE A 53 15.51 -12.71 8.95
N ILE A 54 15.55 -13.50 10.03
CA ILE A 54 16.67 -13.47 11.01
C ILE A 54 17.97 -14.05 10.43
N LEU A 55 17.89 -14.99 9.48
CA LEU A 55 19.05 -15.76 9.01
C LEU A 55 19.63 -15.33 7.66
N ALA A 56 19.05 -14.33 6.99
CA ALA A 56 19.60 -13.76 5.77
C ALA A 56 20.44 -12.53 6.15
N PRO A 57 21.64 -12.35 5.57
CA PRO A 57 22.38 -11.10 5.73
C PRO A 57 21.59 -9.98 5.02
N GLY A 58 20.71 -9.28 5.75
CA GLY A 58 19.82 -8.30 5.11
C GLY A 58 18.85 -7.52 6.00
N GLY A 59 18.54 -7.95 7.23
CA GLY A 59 17.61 -7.18 8.10
C GLY A 59 16.19 -7.07 7.53
N MET A 60 15.40 -6.09 8.02
CA MET A 60 14.07 -5.80 7.49
C MET A 60 14.15 -5.20 6.09
N ASN A 61 13.30 -5.66 5.18
CA ASN A 61 13.14 -5.06 3.85
C ASN A 61 11.71 -4.54 3.70
N SER A 62 11.57 -3.32 3.18
CA SER A 62 10.28 -2.74 2.80
C SER A 62 10.34 -2.26 1.35
N ILE A 63 9.21 -2.39 0.65
CA ILE A 63 9.06 -2.09 -0.76
C ILE A 63 7.85 -1.19 -0.94
N GLY A 64 7.99 -0.14 -1.75
CA GLY A 64 6.94 0.85 -1.96
C GLY A 64 6.41 1.34 -0.62
N ALA A 65 7.29 1.89 0.22
CA ALA A 65 6.96 2.28 1.58
C ALA A 65 7.04 3.80 1.75
N THR A 66 6.04 4.38 2.39
CA THR A 66 5.94 5.83 2.61
C THR A 66 5.26 6.14 3.94
N THR A 67 5.51 7.33 4.48
CA THR A 67 4.95 7.78 5.76
C THR A 67 4.59 9.25 5.71
N LEU A 68 3.59 9.63 6.50
CA LEU A 68 3.15 11.01 6.68
C LEU A 68 3.05 11.32 8.17
N LEU A 69 3.66 12.42 8.59
CA LEU A 69 3.45 13.05 9.89
C LEU A 69 3.33 14.57 9.65
N SER A 70 2.12 15.11 9.73
CA SER A 70 1.88 16.52 9.38
C SER A 70 0.79 17.13 10.24
N PHE A 71 0.97 18.38 10.69
CA PHE A 71 -0.10 19.14 11.36
C PHE A 71 -1.03 19.86 10.38
N THR A 72 -0.62 19.99 9.12
CA THR A 72 -1.39 20.69 8.08
C THR A 72 -1.90 19.74 7.02
N GLY A 73 -1.53 18.46 7.05
CA GLY A 73 -1.77 17.54 5.93
C GLY A 73 -0.66 17.62 4.88
N ASP A 74 -0.61 16.61 4.03
CA ASP A 74 0.23 16.47 2.84
C ASP A 74 -0.17 15.16 2.11
N VAL A 75 0.42 14.90 0.95
CA VAL A 75 0.39 13.59 0.28
C VAL A 75 1.79 13.04 0.07
N GLN A 76 1.98 11.76 0.36
CA GLN A 76 3.23 11.03 0.17
C GLN A 76 2.97 9.75 -0.60
N GLU A 77 3.89 9.38 -1.50
CA GLU A 77 3.79 8.17 -2.31
C GLU A 77 5.13 7.47 -2.42
N ALA A 78 5.09 6.16 -2.65
CA ALA A 78 6.24 5.39 -3.04
C ALA A 78 5.80 4.25 -3.98
N SER A 79 6.59 4.00 -5.01
CA SER A 79 6.36 2.90 -5.93
C SER A 79 7.65 2.26 -6.44
N ALA A 80 7.49 1.08 -7.03
CA ALA A 80 8.51 0.49 -7.88
C ALA A 80 7.85 -0.38 -8.95
N LEU A 81 8.61 -0.72 -9.98
CA LEU A 81 8.18 -1.64 -11.02
C LEU A 81 8.15 -3.08 -10.49
N GLU A 82 9.18 -3.45 -9.72
CA GLU A 82 9.32 -4.75 -9.06
C GLU A 82 10.14 -4.60 -7.77
N GLY A 83 10.05 -5.59 -6.86
CA GLY A 83 10.93 -5.64 -5.70
C GLY A 83 10.96 -7.00 -5.00
N MET A 84 12.09 -7.33 -4.35
CA MET A 84 12.23 -8.57 -3.58
C MET A 84 11.95 -8.34 -2.09
N VAL A 85 11.00 -9.09 -1.52
CA VAL A 85 10.63 -8.99 -0.10
C VAL A 85 11.53 -9.89 0.75
N THR A 86 11.70 -11.15 0.33
CA THR A 86 12.55 -12.14 1.00
C THR A 86 13.50 -12.79 0.00
N SER A 87 14.71 -13.12 0.44
CA SER A 87 15.68 -13.83 -0.40
C SER A 87 15.18 -15.24 -0.69
N GLY A 88 14.98 -15.58 -1.96
CA GLY A 88 14.50 -16.90 -2.39
C GLY A 88 13.05 -16.92 -2.89
N SER A 89 12.32 -15.83 -2.68
CA SER A 89 11.02 -15.60 -3.31
C SER A 89 11.20 -14.78 -4.62
N PRO A 90 10.37 -15.03 -5.66
CA PRO A 90 10.28 -14.14 -6.82
C PRO A 90 9.97 -12.69 -6.40
N PRO A 91 10.38 -11.68 -7.20
CA PRO A 91 9.99 -10.31 -6.93
C PRO A 91 8.47 -10.14 -7.06
N VAL A 92 7.92 -9.24 -6.26
CA VAL A 92 6.56 -8.74 -6.45
C VAL A 92 6.55 -7.66 -7.51
N GLU A 93 5.39 -7.39 -8.10
CA GLU A 93 5.22 -6.44 -9.19
C GLU A 93 4.38 -5.23 -8.78
N THR A 94 4.70 -4.10 -9.43
CA THR A 94 4.03 -2.80 -9.30
C THR A 94 3.65 -2.43 -7.85
N PRO A 95 4.56 -2.58 -6.87
CA PRO A 95 4.30 -2.11 -5.51
C PRO A 95 3.94 -0.62 -5.52
N HIS A 96 2.82 -0.30 -4.88
CA HIS A 96 2.28 1.06 -4.75
C HIS A 96 1.91 1.32 -3.30
N ALA A 97 2.26 2.50 -2.79
CA ALA A 97 1.76 2.98 -1.52
C ALA A 97 1.56 4.48 -1.52
N THR A 98 0.49 4.92 -0.86
CA THR A 98 0.16 6.33 -0.67
C THR A 98 -0.35 6.59 0.74
N VAL A 99 -0.02 7.76 1.26
CA VAL A 99 -0.57 8.28 2.51
C VAL A 99 -0.95 9.74 2.30
N ILE A 100 -2.18 10.07 2.65
CA ILE A 100 -2.82 11.34 2.39
C ILE A 100 -3.37 11.87 3.70
N GLY A 101 -3.11 13.14 4.00
CA GLY A 101 -3.79 13.89 5.04
C GLY A 101 -4.36 15.16 4.45
N GLN A 102 -5.68 15.26 4.34
CA GLN A 102 -6.39 16.44 3.87
C GLN A 102 -7.88 16.41 4.26
N ASN A 103 -8.53 17.56 4.26
CA ASN A 103 -9.92 17.79 4.65
C ASN A 103 -10.44 16.99 5.87
N GLY A 104 -9.68 16.94 6.97
CA GLY A 104 -10.03 16.20 8.18
C GLY A 104 -10.05 14.68 8.01
N LEU A 105 -9.39 14.17 6.96
CA LEU A 105 -9.24 12.75 6.64
C LEU A 105 -7.76 12.41 6.51
N THR A 106 -7.33 11.36 7.19
CA THR A 106 -6.13 10.61 6.83
C THR A 106 -6.56 9.36 6.08
N SER A 107 -6.05 9.16 4.87
CA SER A 107 -6.27 7.94 4.09
C SER A 107 -4.92 7.35 3.67
N SER A 108 -4.81 6.03 3.75
CA SER A 108 -3.61 5.29 3.38
C SER A 108 -3.99 4.10 2.53
N GLN A 109 -3.27 3.87 1.44
CA GLN A 109 -3.48 2.74 0.54
C GLN A 109 -2.14 2.07 0.22
N ALA A 110 -2.12 0.74 0.14
CA ALA A 110 -0.97 0.00 -0.35
C ALA A 110 -1.41 -1.20 -1.17
N SER A 111 -0.79 -1.40 -2.32
CA SER A 111 -1.06 -2.57 -3.17
C SER A 111 0.19 -3.16 -3.79
N VAL A 112 0.07 -4.43 -4.14
CA VAL A 112 1.14 -5.22 -4.74
C VAL A 112 0.54 -6.33 -5.58
N ALA A 113 1.14 -6.57 -6.74
CA ALA A 113 0.73 -7.64 -7.65
C ALA A 113 1.73 -8.80 -7.65
N ASN A 114 1.27 -9.95 -8.16
CA ASN A 114 2.08 -11.15 -8.37
C ASN A 114 2.86 -11.59 -7.11
N VAL A 115 2.15 -11.71 -5.99
CA VAL A 115 2.74 -12.16 -4.73
C VAL A 115 3.09 -13.64 -4.83
N SER A 116 4.35 -13.97 -4.54
CA SER A 116 4.81 -15.35 -4.41
C SER A 116 5.79 -15.45 -3.25
N LEU A 117 5.36 -16.03 -2.14
CA LEU A 117 6.19 -16.32 -0.98
C LEU A 117 6.54 -17.81 -0.96
N ILE A 118 7.84 -18.11 -0.99
CA ILE A 118 8.35 -19.47 -0.85
C ILE A 118 8.88 -19.62 0.57
N GLY A 119 8.08 -20.26 1.42
CA GLY A 119 8.45 -20.57 2.79
C GLY A 119 9.56 -21.61 2.88
N CYS A 120 10.14 -21.72 4.06
CA CYS A 120 11.20 -22.68 4.33
C CYS A 120 10.64 -24.09 4.65
N SER A 121 11.50 -25.11 4.53
CA SER A 121 11.26 -26.42 5.14
C SER A 121 11.72 -26.45 6.59
N ASN A 122 10.95 -27.07 7.50
CA ASN A 122 11.36 -27.27 8.89
C ASN A 122 11.34 -28.75 9.29
N PHE A 123 11.93 -29.07 10.45
CA PHE A 123 12.05 -30.46 10.92
C PHE A 123 10.69 -31.11 11.21
N PHE A 124 9.70 -30.32 11.66
CA PHE A 124 8.37 -30.81 12.04
C PHE A 124 7.40 -30.95 10.86
N SER A 125 7.72 -30.35 9.71
CA SER A 125 6.96 -30.41 8.48
C SER A 125 7.91 -30.34 7.27
N PRO A 126 8.37 -31.49 6.76
CA PRO A 126 9.24 -31.54 5.60
C PRO A 126 8.47 -31.10 4.34
N GLY A 127 9.04 -30.14 3.60
CA GLY A 127 8.44 -29.50 2.42
C GLY A 127 8.45 -27.98 2.54
N THR A 128 8.33 -27.26 1.43
CA THR A 128 8.19 -25.79 1.41
C THR A 128 6.73 -25.40 1.28
N THR A 129 6.27 -24.45 2.08
CA THR A 129 4.94 -23.86 1.93
C THR A 129 5.02 -22.74 0.90
N THR A 130 4.29 -22.85 -0.21
CA THR A 130 4.20 -21.78 -1.22
C THR A 130 2.89 -21.03 -1.04
N ILE A 131 2.96 -19.71 -0.94
CA ILE A 131 1.78 -18.84 -0.82
C ILE A 131 1.81 -17.88 -1.99
N THR A 132 0.76 -17.88 -2.80
CA THR A 132 0.64 -17.00 -3.96
C THR A 132 -0.64 -16.18 -3.87
N ALA A 133 -0.59 -14.95 -4.35
CA ALA A 133 -1.79 -14.15 -4.59
C ALA A 133 -1.57 -13.30 -5.85
N ASP A 134 -2.60 -13.17 -6.67
CA ASP A 134 -2.53 -12.42 -7.91
C ASP A 134 -2.41 -10.92 -7.65
N PHE A 135 -3.10 -10.43 -6.61
CA PHE A 135 -3.14 -9.04 -6.22
C PHE A 135 -3.55 -8.90 -4.75
N VAL A 136 -2.92 -7.94 -4.05
CA VAL A 136 -3.19 -7.63 -2.65
C VAL A 136 -3.29 -6.11 -2.52
N LEU A 137 -4.31 -5.62 -1.81
CA LEU A 137 -4.57 -4.21 -1.53
C LEU A 137 -5.04 -4.06 -0.08
N SER A 138 -4.49 -3.09 0.64
CA SER A 138 -5.00 -2.61 1.93
C SER A 138 -5.34 -1.13 1.83
N GLU A 139 -6.37 -0.73 2.57
CA GLU A 139 -6.75 0.66 2.78
C GLU A 139 -7.17 0.88 4.22
N ALA A 140 -6.80 2.04 4.74
CA ALA A 140 -7.19 2.50 6.06
C ALA A 140 -7.53 3.99 6.01
N ASP A 141 -8.62 4.36 6.69
CA ASP A 141 -9.06 5.74 6.82
C ASP A 141 -9.28 6.11 8.29
N ALA A 142 -8.98 7.37 8.59
CA ALA A 142 -9.28 8.01 9.86
C ALA A 142 -9.80 9.43 9.58
N ALA A 143 -11.08 9.65 9.84
CA ALA A 143 -11.78 10.90 9.56
C ALA A 143 -12.31 11.56 10.84
N CYS A 144 -12.18 12.87 10.92
CA CYS A 144 -12.82 13.65 11.97
C CYS A 144 -14.27 13.96 11.59
N SER A 145 -15.20 13.62 12.47
CA SER A 145 -16.61 14.00 12.35
C SER A 145 -17.06 14.84 13.53
N THR A 146 -18.25 15.45 13.42
CA THR A 146 -18.90 16.16 14.53
C THR A 146 -19.19 15.27 15.73
N ASN A 147 -19.32 13.95 15.51
CA ASN A 147 -19.57 12.95 16.55
C ASN A 147 -18.30 12.25 17.05
N GLY A 148 -17.12 12.73 16.64
CA GLY A 148 -15.82 12.17 16.99
C GLY A 148 -15.11 11.49 15.82
N LEU A 149 -14.08 10.72 16.15
CA LEU A 149 -13.28 9.99 15.16
C LEU A 149 -14.07 8.85 14.53
N ILE A 150 -13.99 8.74 13.20
CA ILE A 150 -14.46 7.60 12.43
C ILE A 150 -13.24 6.93 11.82
N THR A 151 -13.15 5.61 11.93
CA THR A 151 -12.11 4.82 11.26
C THR A 151 -12.75 3.73 10.41
N SER A 152 -12.23 3.52 9.21
CA SER A 152 -12.61 2.41 8.33
C SER A 152 -11.38 1.71 7.80
N GLY A 153 -11.54 0.44 7.45
CA GLY A 153 -10.48 -0.36 6.88
C GLY A 153 -11.06 -1.40 5.93
N ARG A 154 -10.39 -1.60 4.80
CA ARG A 154 -10.74 -2.62 3.80
C ARG A 154 -9.49 -3.26 3.23
N SER A 155 -9.66 -4.46 2.69
CA SER A 155 -8.58 -5.15 1.99
C SER A 155 -9.13 -6.00 0.87
N GLN A 156 -8.38 -6.13 -0.22
CA GLN A 156 -8.63 -7.08 -1.30
C GLN A 156 -7.46 -8.06 -1.38
N VAL A 157 -7.77 -9.35 -1.47
CA VAL A 157 -6.77 -10.41 -1.70
C VAL A 157 -7.32 -11.33 -2.77
N SER A 158 -6.79 -11.21 -3.98
CA SER A 158 -7.26 -11.93 -5.17
C SER A 158 -6.34 -13.09 -5.50
N GLY A 159 -6.92 -14.22 -5.93
CA GLY A 159 -6.15 -15.39 -6.38
C GLY A 159 -5.32 -16.06 -5.29
N LEU A 160 -5.69 -15.90 -4.01
CA LEU A 160 -4.95 -16.50 -2.90
C LEU A 160 -4.94 -18.03 -3.01
N ALA A 161 -3.73 -18.61 -3.04
CA ALA A 161 -3.54 -20.04 -2.98
C ALA A 161 -2.39 -20.43 -2.04
N ILE A 162 -2.56 -21.55 -1.33
CA ILE A 162 -1.53 -22.16 -0.49
C ILE A 162 -1.24 -23.54 -1.07
N ASN A 163 0.01 -23.79 -1.43
CA ASN A 163 0.44 -25.02 -2.11
C ASN A 163 -0.42 -25.35 -3.34
N GLY A 164 -0.78 -24.31 -4.10
CA GLY A 164 -1.65 -24.39 -5.28
C GLY A 164 -3.13 -24.66 -4.97
N GLN A 165 -3.54 -24.75 -3.71
CA GLN A 165 -4.94 -24.88 -3.31
C GLN A 165 -5.55 -23.51 -3.04
N PRO A 166 -6.68 -23.15 -3.67
CA PRO A 166 -7.31 -21.85 -3.46
C PRO A 166 -7.82 -21.70 -2.03
N VAL A 167 -7.68 -20.50 -1.49
CA VAL A 167 -8.17 -20.12 -0.16
C VAL A 167 -9.32 -19.14 -0.31
N SER A 168 -10.43 -19.40 0.37
CA SER A 168 -11.57 -18.47 0.38
C SER A 168 -11.24 -17.22 1.19
N VAL A 169 -11.32 -16.06 0.56
CA VAL A 169 -11.21 -14.74 1.22
C VAL A 169 -12.61 -14.23 1.52
N THR A 170 -12.92 -14.03 2.80
CA THR A 170 -14.28 -13.70 3.26
C THR A 170 -14.56 -12.20 3.31
N GLY A 171 -13.51 -11.38 3.29
CA GLY A 171 -13.57 -9.94 3.54
C GLY A 171 -13.77 -9.56 5.01
N GLN A 172 -14.07 -10.52 5.90
CA GLN A 172 -14.20 -10.24 7.34
C GLN A 172 -12.86 -9.85 7.94
N ALA A 173 -12.89 -8.89 8.87
CA ALA A 173 -11.69 -8.47 9.58
C ALA A 173 -11.08 -9.63 10.39
N ASN A 174 -9.75 -9.72 10.37
CA ASN A 174 -8.95 -10.68 11.13
C ASN A 174 -9.24 -12.16 10.80
N GLN A 175 -9.51 -12.47 9.52
CA GLN A 175 -9.69 -13.85 9.08
C GLN A 175 -8.38 -14.63 9.19
N SER A 176 -8.36 -15.67 10.04
CA SER A 176 -7.19 -16.53 10.20
C SER A 176 -7.25 -17.76 9.28
N VAL A 177 -6.12 -18.05 8.63
CA VAL A 177 -5.91 -19.24 7.78
C VAL A 177 -4.71 -20.00 8.33
N ALA A 178 -4.92 -21.25 8.73
CA ALA A 178 -3.83 -22.10 9.19
C ALA A 178 -2.94 -22.51 8.02
N LEU A 179 -1.62 -22.49 8.23
CA LEU A 179 -0.64 -22.90 7.23
C LEU A 179 -0.02 -24.25 7.60
N PRO A 180 0.39 -25.05 6.60
CA PRO A 180 1.20 -26.24 6.84
C PRO A 180 2.44 -25.92 7.68
N GLY A 181 2.81 -26.86 8.56
CA GLY A 181 3.96 -26.70 9.46
C GLY A 181 3.72 -25.82 10.68
N GLY A 182 2.48 -25.41 10.94
CA GLY A 182 2.09 -24.68 12.17
C GLY A 182 2.14 -23.16 12.05
N GLY A 183 2.31 -22.63 10.82
CA GLY A 183 2.20 -21.20 10.54
C GLY A 183 0.75 -20.72 10.45
N PHE A 184 0.58 -19.42 10.23
CA PHE A 184 -0.72 -18.83 9.96
C PHE A 184 -0.60 -17.64 9.02
N ALA A 185 -1.67 -17.40 8.26
CA ALA A 185 -1.92 -16.11 7.62
C ALA A 185 -3.12 -15.44 8.30
N ILE A 186 -3.08 -14.12 8.44
CA ILE A 186 -4.21 -13.30 8.85
C ILE A 186 -4.53 -12.38 7.67
N LEU A 187 -5.74 -12.52 7.15
CA LEU A 187 -6.27 -11.69 6.07
C LEU A 187 -7.14 -10.58 6.66
N ASN A 188 -7.13 -9.42 6.01
CA ASN A 188 -7.82 -8.23 6.50
C ASN A 188 -7.54 -7.99 7.99
N GLU A 189 -6.29 -8.09 8.42
CA GLU A 189 -5.93 -7.88 9.82
C GLU A 189 -6.12 -6.40 10.16
N GLN A 190 -7.06 -6.11 11.06
CA GLN A 190 -7.41 -4.75 11.44
C GLN A 190 -7.15 -4.53 12.91
N THR A 191 -6.27 -3.57 13.23
CA THR A 191 -5.88 -3.24 14.60
C THR A 191 -6.07 -1.74 14.85
N PRO A 192 -7.04 -1.35 15.69
CA PRO A 192 -7.16 0.04 16.12
C PRO A 192 -6.00 0.40 17.05
N GLY A 193 -5.58 1.66 17.02
CA GLY A 193 -4.45 2.12 17.82
C GLY A 193 -4.44 3.62 18.03
N GLN A 194 -3.58 4.05 18.95
CA GLN A 194 -3.23 5.43 19.16
C GLN A 194 -1.71 5.54 19.28
N ALA A 195 -1.13 6.54 18.64
CA ALA A 195 0.29 6.84 18.72
C ALA A 195 0.51 8.33 18.99
N SER A 196 1.53 8.64 19.78
CA SER A 196 2.02 10.01 19.98
C SER A 196 3.45 10.10 19.50
N VAL A 197 3.75 11.07 18.64
CA VAL A 197 5.09 11.30 18.09
C VAL A 197 5.46 12.77 18.18
N PHE A 198 6.74 13.05 18.34
CA PHE A 198 7.25 14.43 18.30
C PHE A 198 7.53 14.85 16.85
N VAL A 199 6.89 15.93 16.40
CA VAL A 199 7.13 16.55 15.09
C VAL A 199 7.59 17.98 15.34
N GLY A 200 8.90 18.21 15.21
CA GLY A 200 9.52 19.45 15.66
C GLY A 200 9.45 19.60 17.18
N ASP A 201 8.86 20.70 17.66
CA ASP A 201 8.66 21.03 19.08
C ASP A 201 7.27 20.64 19.62
N LYS A 202 6.43 20.03 18.78
CA LYS A 202 5.04 19.66 19.11
C LYS A 202 4.87 18.14 19.19
N THR A 203 3.88 17.72 19.96
CA THR A 203 3.42 16.32 20.00
C THR A 203 2.20 16.17 19.11
N LEU A 204 2.30 15.30 18.10
CA LEU A 204 1.17 14.82 17.33
C LEU A 204 0.66 13.54 17.99
N THR A 205 -0.60 13.55 18.45
CA THR A 205 -1.27 12.36 18.94
C THR A 205 -2.38 12.00 17.97
N ALA A 206 -2.25 10.85 17.32
CA ALA A 206 -3.17 10.36 16.32
C ALA A 206 -3.81 9.05 16.80
N THR A 207 -5.13 8.97 16.70
CA THR A 207 -5.88 7.72 16.89
C THR A 207 -6.32 7.24 15.51
N GLY A 208 -6.27 5.93 15.28
CA GLY A 208 -6.39 5.40 13.94
C GLY A 208 -6.56 3.89 13.87
N LEU A 209 -6.37 3.38 12.66
CA LEU A 209 -6.48 1.98 12.30
C LEU A 209 -5.26 1.57 11.46
N VAL A 210 -4.74 0.37 11.74
CA VAL A 210 -3.80 -0.33 10.86
C VAL A 210 -4.54 -1.48 10.20
N VAL A 211 -4.39 -1.61 8.89
CA VAL A 211 -4.96 -2.67 8.05
C VAL A 211 -3.82 -3.36 7.31
N ASN A 212 -3.65 -4.66 7.57
CA ASN A 212 -2.79 -5.51 6.76
C ASN A 212 -3.67 -6.42 5.91
N ALA A 213 -3.54 -6.35 4.59
CA ALA A 213 -4.33 -7.17 3.69
C ALA A 213 -3.97 -8.66 3.82
N MET A 214 -2.67 -8.96 3.88
CA MET A 214 -2.18 -10.32 4.12
C MET A 214 -0.92 -10.30 5.01
N HIS A 215 -1.07 -10.76 6.25
CA HIS A 215 0.03 -10.97 7.19
C HIS A 215 0.33 -12.47 7.32
N VAL A 216 1.53 -12.88 6.94
CA VAL A 216 1.98 -14.26 6.96
C VAL A 216 3.05 -14.45 8.03
N TRP A 217 2.86 -15.48 8.84
CA TRP A 217 3.88 -15.97 9.77
C TRP A 217 4.15 -17.45 9.53
N LEU A 218 5.43 -17.79 9.34
CA LEU A 218 5.90 -19.16 9.14
C LEU A 218 6.94 -19.54 10.22
N PRO A 219 6.81 -20.72 10.85
CA PRO A 219 7.75 -21.23 11.85
C PRO A 219 9.00 -21.80 11.17
N CYS A 220 9.81 -20.90 10.59
CA CYS A 220 11.13 -21.19 10.06
C CYS A 220 12.20 -21.17 11.17
N ASN A 221 13.38 -21.75 10.92
CA ASN A 221 14.56 -21.72 11.81
C ASN A 221 15.15 -20.30 12.04
N GLY A 222 14.36 -19.25 11.81
CA GLY A 222 14.66 -17.84 11.97
C GLY A 222 13.43 -16.94 11.81
N PHE A 223 12.22 -17.47 12.02
CA PHE A 223 10.91 -16.81 11.93
C PHE A 223 10.72 -15.90 10.70
N GLU A 224 9.97 -16.37 9.71
CA GLU A 224 9.58 -15.53 8.58
C GLU A 224 8.26 -14.84 8.92
N ASN A 225 8.30 -13.51 8.98
CA ASN A 225 7.14 -12.66 9.16
C ASN A 225 7.12 -11.66 8.00
N VAL A 226 6.07 -11.74 7.19
CA VAL A 226 5.91 -10.95 5.96
C VAL A 226 4.50 -10.41 5.90
N VAL A 227 4.38 -9.15 5.52
CA VAL A 227 3.10 -8.50 5.25
C VAL A 227 3.10 -7.97 3.83
N TYR A 228 2.01 -8.22 3.12
CA TYR A 228 1.71 -7.67 1.81
C TYR A 228 0.49 -6.77 1.94
N GLY A 229 0.60 -5.52 1.46
CA GLY A 229 -0.37 -4.46 1.65
C GLY A 229 -0.54 -4.12 3.14
N THR A 230 0.20 -3.14 3.63
CA THR A 230 -0.07 -2.52 4.92
C THR A 230 -0.43 -1.05 4.75
N SER A 231 -1.48 -0.62 5.43
CA SER A 231 -1.97 0.76 5.44
C SER A 231 -2.39 1.14 6.85
N ALA A 232 -1.82 2.22 7.35
CA ALA A 232 -2.12 2.80 8.65
C ALA A 232 -2.60 4.23 8.44
N ALA A 233 -3.76 4.56 9.00
CA ALA A 233 -4.31 5.90 8.99
C ALA A 233 -4.69 6.31 10.41
N GLY A 234 -4.16 7.44 10.85
CA GLY A 234 -4.45 8.04 12.13
C GLY A 234 -4.62 9.55 12.00
N ILE A 235 -5.48 10.09 12.84
CA ILE A 235 -5.76 11.52 12.88
C ILE A 235 -5.92 12.00 14.32
N GLY A 236 -5.34 13.16 14.60
CA GLY A 236 -5.60 13.93 15.81
C GLY A 236 -6.67 14.96 15.50
N CYS A 237 -7.89 14.79 16.00
CA CYS A 237 -8.98 15.68 15.64
C CYS A 237 -8.90 17.05 16.34
N GLY A 238 -9.12 18.09 15.53
CA GLY A 238 -9.30 19.48 15.91
C GLY A 238 -9.08 20.39 14.71
N PHE A 239 -9.46 21.66 14.81
CA PHE A 239 -9.47 22.57 13.66
C PHE A 239 -8.10 23.21 13.43
N THR A 240 -7.58 23.12 12.21
CA THR A 240 -6.45 23.93 11.74
C THR A 240 -6.91 24.83 10.59
N THR A 241 -6.32 26.02 10.47
CA THR A 241 -6.76 27.04 9.50
C THR A 241 -5.98 27.00 8.17
N ASN A 242 -5.04 26.06 8.01
CA ASN A 242 -4.13 25.96 6.86
C ASN A 242 -3.98 24.49 6.43
N GLU A 243 -5.10 23.83 6.17
CA GLU A 243 -5.07 22.45 5.74
C GLU A 243 -4.62 22.32 4.28
N PHE A 244 -3.82 21.30 4.00
CA PHE A 244 -3.39 20.90 2.67
C PHE A 244 -4.61 20.54 1.85
N CYS A 245 -4.62 21.02 0.61
CA CYS A 245 -5.68 20.79 -0.33
C CYS A 245 -5.09 20.60 -1.72
N GLY A 246 -5.20 19.39 -2.25
CA GLY A 246 -4.76 19.06 -3.60
C GLY A 246 -5.89 18.48 -4.44
N ASP A 247 -5.72 18.54 -5.77
CA ASP A 247 -6.45 17.69 -6.72
C ASP A 247 -5.44 16.72 -7.32
N PHE A 248 -5.61 15.44 -7.00
CA PHE A 248 -4.74 14.36 -7.45
C PHE A 248 -5.49 13.02 -7.44
N VAL A 249 -4.94 12.05 -8.14
CA VAL A 249 -5.44 10.68 -8.20
C VAL A 249 -4.37 9.71 -7.72
N THR A 250 -4.79 8.66 -7.02
CA THR A 250 -3.95 7.54 -6.62
C THR A 250 -4.66 6.23 -6.93
N GLY A 251 -3.91 5.16 -7.09
CA GLY A 251 -4.50 3.84 -7.19
C GLY A 251 -3.48 2.77 -7.53
N GLY A 252 -3.89 1.54 -7.32
CA GLY A 252 -3.16 0.37 -7.78
C GLY A 252 -4.12 -0.76 -8.05
N GLY A 253 -3.77 -1.60 -9.01
CA GLY A 253 -4.72 -2.58 -9.51
C GLY A 253 -4.23 -3.32 -10.73
N TRP A 254 -5.20 -3.91 -11.41
CA TRP A 254 -4.95 -4.62 -12.65
C TRP A 254 -6.16 -4.61 -13.57
N ILE A 255 -5.88 -4.70 -14.87
CA ILE A 255 -6.88 -4.82 -15.94
C ILE A 255 -6.61 -6.07 -16.77
N ARG A 256 -7.60 -6.47 -17.58
CA ARG A 256 -7.37 -7.39 -18.71
C ARG A 256 -7.11 -6.58 -19.96
N THR A 257 -5.99 -6.83 -20.63
CA THR A 257 -5.65 -6.09 -21.85
C THR A 257 -6.58 -6.50 -22.98
N THR A 258 -7.11 -5.52 -23.71
CA THR A 258 -8.12 -5.72 -24.76
C THR A 258 -7.61 -6.57 -25.93
N MET A 259 -6.30 -6.53 -26.20
CA MET A 259 -5.69 -7.26 -27.32
C MET A 259 -5.41 -8.73 -27.01
N SER A 260 -4.90 -9.05 -25.82
CA SER A 260 -4.44 -10.41 -25.49
C SER A 260 -5.32 -11.13 -24.46
N GLY A 261 -6.15 -10.40 -23.72
CA GLY A 261 -6.89 -10.91 -22.56
C GLY A 261 -6.01 -11.19 -21.34
N ALA A 262 -4.68 -10.98 -21.45
CA ALA A 262 -3.73 -11.15 -20.36
C ALA A 262 -3.91 -10.07 -19.29
N LYS A 263 -3.37 -10.35 -18.10
CA LYS A 263 -3.38 -9.43 -16.97
C LYS A 263 -2.32 -8.35 -17.19
N ALA A 264 -2.67 -7.11 -16.91
CA ALA A 264 -1.69 -6.04 -16.73
C ALA A 264 -1.87 -5.39 -15.37
N ASN A 265 -0.79 -5.34 -14.60
CA ASN A 265 -0.75 -4.75 -13.25
C ASN A 265 -0.27 -3.31 -13.34
N PHE A 266 -0.72 -2.46 -12.43
CA PHE A 266 -0.28 -1.07 -12.36
C PHE A 266 -0.29 -0.52 -10.94
N GLY A 267 0.59 0.45 -10.71
CA GLY A 267 0.52 1.43 -9.64
C GLY A 267 0.56 2.82 -10.26
N VAL A 268 -0.35 3.72 -9.85
CA VAL A 268 -0.52 5.02 -10.47
C VAL A 268 -0.77 6.11 -9.43
N ALA A 269 -0.11 7.24 -9.64
CA ALA A 269 -0.44 8.50 -8.96
C ALA A 269 -0.21 9.67 -9.93
N GLY A 270 -1.02 10.71 -9.80
CA GLY A 270 -0.90 11.89 -10.65
C GLY A 270 -1.62 13.09 -10.06
N GLY A 271 -1.00 14.26 -10.10
CA GLY A 271 -1.61 15.46 -9.54
C GLY A 271 -0.73 16.69 -9.58
N ILE A 272 -1.20 17.74 -8.92
CA ILE A 272 -0.42 18.97 -8.70
C ILE A 272 -0.23 19.16 -7.19
N LYS A 273 1.03 19.10 -6.75
CA LYS A 273 1.44 19.34 -5.36
C LYS A 273 2.34 20.56 -5.31
N ASN A 274 1.97 21.57 -4.51
CA ASN A 274 2.72 22.83 -4.35
C ASN A 274 3.06 23.53 -5.68
N GLY A 275 2.14 23.49 -6.64
CA GLY A 275 2.32 24.11 -7.97
C GLY A 275 3.22 23.32 -8.93
N ALA A 276 3.64 22.11 -8.58
CA ALA A 276 4.43 21.22 -9.43
C ALA A 276 3.71 19.89 -9.65
N PHE A 277 3.98 19.24 -10.79
CA PHE A 277 3.46 17.90 -11.04
C PHE A 277 4.05 16.88 -10.07
N TRP A 278 3.21 15.91 -9.69
CA TRP A 278 3.54 14.90 -8.69
C TRP A 278 2.88 13.56 -9.06
N GLY A 279 3.54 12.46 -8.69
CA GLY A 279 3.04 11.10 -8.85
C GLY A 279 4.01 10.20 -9.60
N HIS A 280 3.53 9.00 -9.93
CA HIS A 280 4.27 7.95 -10.60
C HIS A 280 3.36 7.10 -11.49
N LEU A 281 3.98 6.26 -12.31
CA LEU A 281 3.36 5.16 -13.03
C LEU A 281 4.34 3.99 -13.04
N ASP A 282 3.88 2.83 -12.60
CA ASP A 282 4.53 1.55 -12.81
C ASP A 282 3.49 0.61 -13.43
N TYR A 283 3.82 -0.05 -14.53
CA TYR A 283 2.88 -0.89 -15.28
C TYR A 283 3.60 -2.09 -15.90
N VAL A 284 3.00 -3.28 -15.75
CA VAL A 284 3.52 -4.55 -16.28
C VAL A 284 2.40 -5.28 -17.02
N ASP A 285 2.55 -5.49 -18.33
CA ASP A 285 1.64 -6.33 -19.14
C ASP A 285 2.22 -7.72 -19.38
N HIS A 286 1.51 -8.74 -18.90
CA HIS A 286 1.91 -10.14 -19.02
C HIS A 286 1.64 -10.75 -20.40
N GLY A 287 0.87 -10.08 -21.26
CA GLY A 287 0.54 -10.54 -22.61
C GLY A 287 1.67 -10.33 -23.61
N ASN A 288 2.34 -9.18 -23.55
CA ASN A 288 3.46 -8.82 -24.42
C ASN A 288 4.79 -8.62 -23.68
N GLY A 289 4.80 -8.71 -22.34
CA GLY A 289 5.97 -8.50 -21.50
C GLY A 289 6.40 -7.03 -21.37
N SER A 290 5.51 -6.07 -21.64
CA SER A 290 5.82 -4.65 -21.51
C SER A 290 5.96 -4.21 -20.06
N HIS A 291 7.06 -3.54 -19.75
CA HIS A 291 7.34 -2.90 -18.48
C HIS A 291 7.44 -1.39 -18.71
N VAL A 292 6.59 -0.62 -18.03
CA VAL A 292 6.54 0.84 -18.16
C VAL A 292 6.76 1.45 -16.79
N LYS A 293 7.69 2.39 -16.71
CA LYS A 293 7.99 3.12 -15.48
C LYS A 293 8.12 4.61 -15.75
N SER A 294 7.40 5.46 -15.01
CA SER A 294 7.53 6.91 -15.12
C SER A 294 8.88 7.40 -14.62
N SER A 295 9.43 8.39 -15.32
CA SER A 295 10.51 9.25 -14.83
C SER A 295 10.01 10.62 -14.38
N ALA A 296 8.87 11.09 -14.91
CA ALA A 296 8.24 12.35 -14.50
C ALA A 296 6.76 12.37 -14.87
N VAL A 297 5.97 13.11 -14.09
CA VAL A 297 4.63 13.56 -14.49
C VAL A 297 4.77 14.86 -15.27
N THR A 298 4.16 14.93 -16.44
CA THR A 298 4.26 16.07 -17.38
C THR A 298 2.93 16.76 -17.65
N GLY A 299 1.82 16.18 -17.18
CA GLY A 299 0.50 16.77 -17.28
C GLY A 299 -0.50 16.11 -16.33
N TYR A 300 -1.43 16.91 -15.82
CA TYR A 300 -2.55 16.45 -15.00
C TYR A 300 -3.76 17.33 -15.28
N GLN A 301 -4.91 16.72 -15.53
CA GLN A 301 -6.18 17.43 -15.72
C GLN A 301 -7.38 16.55 -15.39
N THR A 302 -8.49 17.17 -15.00
CA THR A 302 -9.81 16.55 -15.08
C THR A 302 -10.12 16.18 -16.53
N ASP A 303 -10.67 14.99 -16.74
CA ASP A 303 -11.17 14.62 -18.06
C ASP A 303 -12.34 15.56 -18.43
N PRO A 304 -12.26 16.31 -19.55
CA PRO A 304 -13.30 17.26 -19.93
C PRO A 304 -14.64 16.60 -20.27
N SER A 305 -14.63 15.29 -20.51
CA SER A 305 -15.82 14.49 -20.83
C SER A 305 -16.41 13.77 -19.62
N ASP A 306 -15.66 13.65 -18.52
CA ASP A 306 -16.09 12.91 -17.32
C ASP A 306 -15.41 13.44 -16.04
N ALA A 307 -16.19 14.03 -15.14
CA ALA A 307 -15.68 14.61 -13.89
C ALA A 307 -15.10 13.56 -12.92
N HIS A 308 -15.50 12.29 -13.06
CA HIS A 308 -15.01 11.17 -12.25
C HIS A 308 -13.69 10.61 -12.77
N CYS A 309 -13.09 11.25 -13.79
CA CYS A 309 -11.86 10.79 -14.39
C CYS A 309 -10.77 11.86 -14.38
N ARG A 310 -9.53 11.39 -14.38
CA ARG A 310 -8.32 12.21 -14.53
C ARG A 310 -7.49 11.68 -15.70
N ILE A 311 -6.86 12.60 -16.42
CA ILE A 311 -5.86 12.30 -17.43
C ILE A 311 -4.51 12.75 -16.90
N VAL A 312 -3.56 11.81 -16.88
CA VAL A 312 -2.19 12.05 -16.43
C VAL A 312 -1.22 11.70 -17.55
N ASN A 313 -0.31 12.62 -17.87
CA ASN A 313 0.74 12.40 -18.85
C ASN A 313 2.08 12.16 -18.11
N TYR A 314 2.86 11.23 -18.62
CA TYR A 314 4.15 10.85 -18.06
C TYR A 314 5.24 10.80 -19.13
N ASP A 315 6.44 11.23 -18.76
CA ASP A 315 7.67 10.71 -19.37
C ASP A 315 7.94 9.34 -18.72
N VAL A 316 8.26 8.33 -19.53
CA VAL A 316 8.45 6.96 -19.08
C VAL A 316 9.67 6.29 -19.71
N THR A 317 10.10 5.17 -19.13
CA THR A 317 10.81 4.13 -19.86
C THR A 317 9.85 3.00 -20.21
N ILE A 318 9.96 2.45 -21.42
CA ILE A 318 9.20 1.31 -21.94
C ILE A 318 10.25 0.23 -22.24
N ASN A 319 10.29 -0.83 -21.43
CA ASN A 319 11.33 -1.86 -21.48
C ASN A 319 12.76 -1.28 -21.41
N GLY A 320 12.93 -0.16 -20.68
CA GLY A 320 14.20 0.54 -20.54
C GLY A 320 14.45 1.67 -21.55
N ASP A 321 13.70 1.72 -22.66
CA ASP A 321 13.85 2.76 -23.66
C ASP A 321 12.96 3.98 -23.35
N PRO A 322 13.42 5.23 -23.56
CA PRO A 322 12.60 6.42 -23.32
C PRO A 322 11.32 6.47 -24.17
N GLY A 323 10.22 6.91 -23.57
CA GLY A 323 8.93 7.10 -24.24
C GLY A 323 8.00 8.01 -23.44
N THR A 324 6.74 8.06 -23.86
CA THR A 324 5.68 8.79 -23.12
C THR A 324 4.48 7.88 -22.91
N ALA A 325 3.73 8.16 -21.84
CA ALA A 325 2.46 7.52 -21.55
C ALA A 325 1.39 8.58 -21.25
N GLN A 326 0.18 8.37 -21.76
CA GLN A 326 -1.03 9.02 -21.28
C GLN A 326 -1.87 7.97 -20.58
N VAL A 327 -2.24 8.25 -19.34
CA VAL A 327 -3.10 7.38 -18.53
C VAL A 327 -4.39 8.12 -18.25
N ARG A 328 -5.51 7.41 -18.41
CA ARG A 328 -6.83 7.84 -17.96
C ARG A 328 -7.26 6.93 -16.83
N VAL A 329 -7.62 7.51 -15.71
CA VAL A 329 -8.11 6.79 -14.53
C VAL A 329 -9.45 7.36 -14.11
N CYS A 330 -10.36 6.49 -13.68
CA CYS A 330 -11.70 6.86 -13.26
C CYS A 330 -12.05 6.21 -11.94
N ASP A 331 -12.56 7.00 -11.01
CA ASP A 331 -13.09 6.59 -9.71
C ASP A 331 -14.62 6.57 -9.82
N ASN A 332 -15.19 5.37 -9.98
CA ASN A 332 -16.63 5.15 -10.15
C ASN A 332 -17.26 4.49 -8.93
N GLY A 333 -16.58 4.49 -7.79
CA GLY A 333 -17.13 4.11 -6.51
C GLY A 333 -16.22 3.22 -5.66
N GLU A 334 -16.42 3.34 -4.35
CA GLU A 334 -15.59 2.81 -3.27
C GLU A 334 -15.49 1.28 -3.17
N SER A 335 -16.09 0.50 -4.07
CA SER A 335 -15.77 -0.93 -4.14
C SER A 335 -14.51 -1.19 -4.97
N GLY A 336 -14.04 -0.21 -5.74
CA GLY A 336 -12.93 -0.35 -6.69
C GLY A 336 -13.27 -1.13 -7.97
N ASP A 337 -14.23 -2.06 -7.88
CA ASP A 337 -14.63 -2.95 -8.98
C ASP A 337 -15.30 -2.24 -10.18
N SER A 338 -15.64 -0.95 -10.07
CA SER A 338 -16.18 -0.14 -11.18
C SER A 338 -15.19 0.88 -11.72
N ASP A 339 -14.00 0.96 -11.12
CA ASP A 339 -12.98 1.93 -11.48
C ASP A 339 -12.34 1.56 -12.82
N GLY A 340 -11.83 2.58 -13.50
CA GLY A 340 -11.25 2.46 -14.82
C GLY A 340 -9.77 2.76 -14.83
N PHE A 341 -9.02 2.00 -15.61
CA PHE A 341 -7.65 2.33 -15.99
C PHE A 341 -7.47 2.15 -17.49
N GLU A 342 -6.89 3.14 -18.15
CA GLU A 342 -6.52 3.10 -19.56
C GLU A 342 -5.13 3.72 -19.74
N ILE A 343 -4.32 3.14 -20.62
CA ILE A 343 -2.97 3.59 -20.94
C ILE A 343 -2.75 3.62 -22.45
N HIS A 344 -2.14 4.70 -22.92
CA HIS A 344 -1.67 4.90 -24.29
C HIS A 344 -0.18 5.22 -24.26
N LEU A 345 0.63 4.45 -24.98
CA LEU A 345 2.08 4.65 -25.06
C LEU A 345 2.49 5.27 -26.40
N SER A 346 3.62 5.98 -26.39
CA SER A 346 4.23 6.56 -27.60
C SER A 346 4.57 5.53 -28.70
N THR A 347 4.64 4.24 -28.35
CA THR A 347 4.85 3.13 -29.29
C THR A 347 3.60 2.78 -30.11
N GLY A 348 2.44 3.36 -29.80
CA GLY A 348 1.14 2.99 -30.36
C GLY A 348 0.45 1.87 -29.61
N TYR A 349 1.08 1.30 -28.57
CA TYR A 349 0.44 0.35 -27.66
C TYR A 349 -0.68 1.05 -26.87
N SER A 350 -1.79 0.35 -26.65
CA SER A 350 -2.88 0.82 -25.80
C SER A 350 -3.57 -0.35 -25.10
N ALA A 351 -3.95 -0.15 -23.85
CA ALA A 351 -4.78 -1.08 -23.10
C ALA A 351 -5.67 -0.32 -22.12
N GLY A 352 -6.80 -0.90 -21.76
CA GLY A 352 -7.69 -0.30 -20.79
C GLY A 352 -8.87 -1.18 -20.45
N GLY A 353 -9.53 -0.86 -19.35
CA GLY A 353 -10.74 -1.55 -18.91
C GLY A 353 -11.10 -1.22 -17.47
N VAL A 354 -12.20 -1.83 -17.03
CA VAL A 354 -12.60 -1.83 -15.62
C VAL A 354 -11.62 -2.69 -14.83
N LEU A 355 -11.30 -2.27 -13.61
CA LEU A 355 -10.41 -3.01 -12.72
C LEU A 355 -10.96 -4.43 -12.46
N GLY A 356 -10.07 -5.42 -12.53
CA GLY A 356 -10.44 -6.84 -12.38
C GLY A 356 -11.18 -7.46 -13.59
N GLY A 357 -11.63 -6.64 -14.55
CA GLY A 357 -12.44 -7.09 -15.67
C GLY A 357 -13.73 -7.76 -15.20
N SER A 358 -13.91 -9.04 -15.50
CA SER A 358 -15.07 -9.82 -15.04
C SER A 358 -14.80 -10.61 -13.74
N GLN A 359 -13.64 -10.41 -13.11
CA GLN A 359 -13.25 -11.11 -11.89
C GLN A 359 -13.26 -10.13 -10.71
N PRO A 360 -13.57 -10.60 -9.49
CA PRO A 360 -13.52 -9.76 -8.31
C PRO A 360 -12.08 -9.34 -7.98
N GLY A 361 -11.94 -8.19 -7.31
CA GLY A 361 -10.70 -7.77 -6.68
C GLY A 361 -9.67 -7.25 -7.68
N GLY A 362 -10.02 -6.12 -8.29
CA GLY A 362 -9.28 -5.44 -9.35
C GLY A 362 -8.29 -4.37 -8.91
N GLY A 363 -8.31 -3.97 -7.63
CA GLY A 363 -7.68 -2.74 -7.20
C GLY A 363 -8.69 -1.65 -6.90
N ASP A 364 -8.20 -0.41 -6.84
CA ASP A 364 -8.98 0.77 -6.50
C ASP A 364 -8.31 2.04 -7.02
N ILE A 365 -9.11 2.99 -7.49
CA ILE A 365 -8.71 4.34 -7.90
C ILE A 365 -9.42 5.33 -6.98
N GLN A 366 -8.67 6.28 -6.43
CA GLN A 366 -9.20 7.32 -5.57
C GLN A 366 -8.88 8.70 -6.13
N ILE A 367 -9.91 9.51 -6.36
CA ILE A 367 -9.75 10.92 -6.71
C ILE A 367 -9.86 11.79 -5.46
N HIS A 368 -8.74 12.42 -5.13
CA HIS A 368 -8.59 13.28 -3.98
C HIS A 368 -8.78 14.73 -4.40
N HIS A 369 -9.82 15.37 -3.90
CA HIS A 369 -10.06 16.80 -4.11
C HIS A 369 -10.75 17.39 -2.87
N CYS A 370 -10.55 18.67 -2.64
CA CYS A 370 -11.33 19.39 -1.64
C CYS A 370 -12.65 19.85 -2.25
N GLN A 371 -13.72 19.77 -1.47
CA GLN A 371 -15.04 20.30 -1.81
C GLN A 371 -15.20 21.75 -1.37
#